data_AF-A0A2G9MWY0-F1
#
_entry.id   AF-A0A2G9MWY0-F1
#
_cell.length_a   1.000
_cell.length_b   1.000
_cell.length_c   1.000
_cell.angle_alpha   90.00
_cell.angle_beta   90.00
_cell.angle_gamma   90.00
#
_symmetry.space_group_name_H-M   'P 1'
#
loop_
_entity.id
_entity.type
_entity.pdbx_description
1 polymer ?
#
loop_
_entity_poly.entity_id
_entity_poly.type
_entity_poly.pdbx_seq_one_letter_code
_entity_poly.pdbx_strand_id
1 'polypeptide(L)'
;RSFLKKPSLKHFFSEKVVRGKKNLKEMIKKRKTKFIALEFSAPNLVEDILWPQLKKTAKAVVSALETFGFAALGHYFWSDGKRCVVFVELLSWQLPAVRKVPGPLIELEKDVEGFMRAHKNAQNLHVEHARIVAIEKRKIEMAEKAVRLAMKNPQKYGVPENFIKCFSRAKFLGEAELLSERCREFVSDYYTRKIE
;
A
#
# COMPACT_ATOMS: atom_id res chain seq x y z
N ARG A 1 -15.91 9.62 -23.52
CA ARG A 1 -16.99 10.66 -23.50
C ARG A 1 -16.42 12.08 -23.59
N SER A 2 -15.33 12.44 -22.89
CA SER A 2 -14.70 13.78 -23.00
C SER A 2 -14.29 14.11 -24.44
N PHE A 3 -13.60 13.20 -25.13
CA PHE A 3 -13.25 13.34 -26.55
C PHE A 3 -14.45 13.65 -27.47
N LEU A 4 -15.59 12.96 -27.28
CA LEU A 4 -16.79 13.20 -28.09
C LEU A 4 -17.44 14.56 -27.80
N LYS A 5 -17.31 15.08 -26.57
CA LYS A 5 -17.85 16.39 -26.18
C LYS A 5 -16.97 17.54 -26.66
N LYS A 6 -15.64 17.38 -26.60
CA LYS A 6 -14.66 18.39 -27.02
C LYS A 6 -13.43 17.69 -27.63
N PRO A 7 -13.50 17.35 -28.93
CA PRO A 7 -12.37 16.77 -29.62
C PRO A 7 -11.17 17.71 -29.57
N SER A 8 -9.99 17.18 -29.28
CA SER A 8 -8.75 17.94 -29.18
C SER A 8 -7.57 17.00 -29.39
N LEU A 9 -6.51 17.50 -30.03
CA LEU A 9 -5.23 16.79 -30.15
C LEU A 9 -4.66 16.41 -28.77
N LYS A 10 -5.00 17.13 -27.70
CA LYS A 10 -4.56 16.82 -26.33
C LYS A 10 -5.04 15.46 -25.82
N HIS A 11 -6.16 14.93 -26.36
CA HIS A 11 -6.64 13.58 -26.05
C HIS A 11 -5.73 12.49 -26.61
N PHE A 12 -4.97 12.79 -27.68
CA PHE A 12 -4.02 11.87 -28.30
C PHE A 12 -2.57 12.16 -27.89
N PHE A 13 -2.26 13.44 -27.62
CA PHE A 13 -0.91 13.94 -27.36
C PHE A 13 -0.93 14.84 -26.12
N SER A 14 -0.85 14.23 -24.94
CA SER A 14 -0.69 14.94 -23.68
C SER A 14 0.80 15.07 -23.35
N GLU A 15 1.27 16.30 -23.10
CA GLU A 15 2.61 16.49 -22.54
C GLU A 15 2.63 15.96 -21.10
N LYS A 16 3.57 15.05 -20.81
CA LYS A 16 3.82 14.62 -19.43
C LYS A 16 4.39 15.80 -18.65
N VAL A 17 3.59 16.35 -17.74
CA VAL A 17 4.04 17.45 -16.88
C VAL A 17 4.81 16.90 -15.69
N VAL A 18 6.13 16.82 -15.83
CA VAL A 18 7.02 16.53 -14.70
C VAL A 18 7.14 17.78 -13.84
N ARG A 19 6.69 17.70 -12.59
CA ARG A 19 6.71 18.83 -11.66
C ARG A 19 8.10 18.98 -11.06
N GLY A 20 8.59 20.22 -10.97
CA GLY A 20 9.85 20.52 -10.30
C GLY A 20 9.84 20.08 -8.83
N LYS A 21 11.04 19.78 -8.29
CA LYS A 21 11.26 19.26 -6.94
C LYS A 21 10.53 20.06 -5.85
N LYS A 22 10.58 21.39 -5.90
CA LYS A 22 9.92 22.27 -4.93
C LYS A 22 8.39 22.10 -4.96
N ASN A 23 7.79 22.05 -6.14
CA ASN A 23 6.35 21.87 -6.30
C ASN A 23 5.90 20.50 -5.78
N LEU A 24 6.61 19.43 -6.11
CA LEU A 24 6.29 18.09 -5.58
C LEU A 24 6.40 18.04 -4.06
N LYS A 25 7.45 18.63 -3.49
CA LYS A 25 7.63 18.72 -2.04
C LYS A 25 6.43 19.42 -1.38
N GLU A 26 5.97 20.52 -1.96
CA GLU A 26 4.78 21.24 -1.47
C GLU A 26 3.51 20.40 -1.60
N MET A 27 3.32 19.66 -2.71
CA MET A 27 2.17 18.77 -2.90
C MET A 27 2.13 17.64 -1.87
N ILE A 28 3.27 16.98 -1.63
CA ILE A 28 3.41 15.93 -0.60
C ILE A 28 3.07 16.51 0.78
N LYS A 29 3.67 17.65 1.15
CA LYS A 29 3.43 18.30 2.44
C LYS A 29 1.99 18.75 2.65
N LYS A 30 1.33 19.27 1.59
CA LYS A 30 -0.07 19.75 1.67
C LYS A 30 -1.05 18.62 2.01
N ARG A 31 -0.78 17.38 1.60
CA ARG A 31 -1.65 16.23 1.90
C ARG A 31 -1.58 15.78 3.36
N LYS A 32 -0.50 16.11 4.10
CA LYS A 32 -0.28 15.71 5.51
C LYS A 32 -0.40 14.19 5.76
N THR A 33 -0.21 13.41 4.73
CA THR A 33 -0.17 11.96 4.71
C THR A 33 1.27 11.48 4.85
N LYS A 34 1.44 10.17 5.03
CA LYS A 34 2.74 9.50 4.94
C LYS A 34 2.70 8.42 3.88
N PHE A 35 3.85 7.98 3.43
CA PHE A 35 3.97 6.98 2.39
C PHE A 35 5.01 5.92 2.74
N ILE A 36 4.87 4.77 2.08
CA ILE A 36 5.90 3.76 1.95
C ILE A 36 6.38 3.81 0.49
N ALA A 37 7.69 3.95 0.30
CA ALA A 37 8.32 3.82 -1.00
C ALA A 37 9.42 2.76 -0.89
N LEU A 38 9.37 1.73 -1.74
CA LEU A 38 10.30 0.61 -1.75
C LEU A 38 11.02 0.59 -3.09
N GLU A 39 12.34 0.61 -3.07
CA GLU A 39 13.19 0.41 -4.25
C GLU A 39 13.91 -0.93 -4.18
N PHE A 40 13.91 -1.66 -5.29
CA PHE A 40 14.67 -2.90 -5.44
C PHE A 40 15.12 -3.09 -6.90
N SER A 41 16.09 -3.98 -7.13
CA SER A 41 16.55 -4.31 -8.47
C SER A 41 15.44 -4.98 -9.29
N ALA A 42 15.29 -4.58 -10.54
CA ALA A 42 14.41 -5.27 -11.47
C ALA A 42 14.95 -6.69 -11.72
N PRO A 43 14.10 -7.74 -11.63
CA PRO A 43 14.51 -9.06 -12.08
C PRO A 43 14.75 -9.04 -13.59
N ASN A 44 15.64 -9.93 -14.08
CA ASN A 44 15.95 -10.04 -15.50
C ASN A 44 14.76 -10.67 -16.26
N LEU A 45 13.80 -9.82 -16.63
CA LEU A 45 12.56 -10.18 -17.31
C LEU A 45 12.30 -9.18 -18.44
N VAL A 46 11.62 -9.63 -19.49
CA VAL A 46 11.10 -8.73 -20.53
C VAL A 46 9.97 -7.86 -19.97
N GLU A 47 9.76 -6.67 -20.54
CA GLU A 47 8.83 -5.66 -20.02
C GLU A 47 7.39 -6.18 -19.87
N ASP A 48 6.92 -6.98 -20.84
CA ASP A 48 5.58 -7.58 -20.85
C ASP A 48 5.32 -8.51 -19.65
N ILE A 49 6.38 -9.05 -19.04
CA ILE A 49 6.30 -9.87 -17.83
C ILE A 49 6.59 -9.01 -16.60
N LEU A 50 7.57 -8.12 -16.68
CA LEU A 50 8.02 -7.26 -15.59
C LEU A 50 6.89 -6.39 -15.07
N TRP A 51 6.18 -5.66 -15.94
CA TRP A 51 5.16 -4.70 -15.53
C TRP A 51 3.95 -5.36 -14.84
N PRO A 52 3.35 -6.44 -15.37
CA PRO A 52 2.28 -7.15 -14.66
C PRO A 52 2.72 -7.73 -13.32
N GLN A 53 3.95 -8.26 -13.21
CA GLN A 53 4.46 -8.80 -11.94
C GLN A 53 4.81 -7.71 -10.92
N LEU A 54 5.33 -6.57 -11.37
CA LEU A 54 5.55 -5.40 -10.51
C LEU A 54 4.21 -4.86 -9.99
N LYS A 55 3.17 -4.79 -10.83
CA LYS A 55 1.81 -4.44 -10.40
C LYS A 55 1.27 -5.40 -9.35
N LYS A 56 1.47 -6.71 -9.51
CA LYS A 56 1.10 -7.72 -8.49
C LYS A 56 1.89 -7.50 -7.18
N THR A 57 3.18 -7.22 -7.27
CA THR A 57 4.02 -6.89 -6.11
C THR A 57 3.53 -5.63 -5.38
N ALA A 58 3.15 -4.59 -6.10
CA ALA A 58 2.58 -3.38 -5.49
C ALA A 58 1.27 -3.67 -4.76
N LYS A 59 0.39 -4.48 -5.35
CA LYS A 59 -0.84 -4.95 -4.70
C LYS A 59 -0.55 -5.80 -3.47
N ALA A 60 0.45 -6.67 -3.51
CA ALA A 60 0.88 -7.47 -2.36
C ALA A 60 1.30 -6.60 -1.17
N VAL A 61 2.00 -5.50 -1.41
CA VAL A 61 2.36 -4.52 -0.36
C VAL A 61 1.11 -3.87 0.23
N VAL A 62 0.15 -3.47 -0.61
CA VAL A 62 -1.14 -2.90 -0.16
C VAL A 62 -1.93 -3.91 0.67
N SER A 63 -2.09 -5.15 0.19
CA SER A 63 -2.79 -6.21 0.92
C SER A 63 -2.11 -6.57 2.24
N ALA A 64 -0.78 -6.52 2.31
CA ALA A 64 -0.05 -6.70 3.56
C ALA A 64 -0.37 -5.59 4.56
N LEU A 65 -0.38 -4.33 4.12
CA LEU A 65 -0.76 -3.18 4.96
C LEU A 65 -2.22 -3.31 5.46
N GLU A 66 -3.14 -3.64 4.56
CA GLU A 66 -4.57 -3.82 4.88
C GLU A 66 -4.80 -4.98 5.87
N THR A 67 -4.04 -6.08 5.75
CA THR A 67 -4.09 -7.21 6.69
C THR A 67 -3.80 -6.78 8.14
N PHE A 68 -2.97 -5.73 8.33
CA PHE A 68 -2.68 -5.17 9.66
C PHE A 68 -3.58 -3.96 10.01
N GLY A 69 -4.55 -3.62 9.16
CA GLY A 69 -5.53 -2.57 9.35
C GLY A 69 -5.09 -1.18 8.90
N PHE A 70 -4.00 -1.06 8.12
CA PHE A 70 -3.61 0.20 7.50
C PHE A 70 -4.40 0.42 6.21
N ALA A 71 -4.98 1.59 6.05
CA ALA A 71 -5.67 1.97 4.83
C ALA A 71 -4.75 2.75 3.89
N ALA A 72 -4.61 2.26 2.65
CA ALA A 72 -3.92 2.98 1.60
C ALA A 72 -4.84 4.07 1.02
N LEU A 73 -4.32 5.30 0.90
CA LEU A 73 -4.98 6.36 0.12
C LEU A 73 -4.85 6.07 -1.38
N GLY A 74 -3.71 5.51 -1.78
CA GLY A 74 -3.48 5.04 -3.14
C GLY A 74 -2.09 4.44 -3.29
N HIS A 75 -1.84 3.84 -4.45
CA HIS A 75 -0.54 3.25 -4.76
C HIS A 75 -0.11 3.53 -6.20
N TYR A 76 1.18 3.36 -6.45
CA TYR A 76 1.78 3.34 -7.77
C TYR A 76 2.97 2.41 -7.81
N PHE A 77 3.43 2.15 -9.03
CA PHE A 77 4.63 1.36 -9.28
C PHE A 77 5.29 1.88 -10.55
N TRP A 78 6.61 1.74 -10.61
CA TRP A 78 7.42 2.27 -11.70
C TRP A 78 8.68 1.44 -11.88
N SER A 79 9.24 1.42 -13.08
CA SER A 79 10.53 0.78 -13.37
C SER A 79 11.23 1.48 -14.53
N ASP A 80 12.57 1.48 -14.48
CA ASP A 80 13.46 1.86 -15.59
C ASP A 80 14.16 0.64 -16.22
N GLY A 81 13.60 -0.56 -16.02
CA GLY A 81 14.18 -1.84 -16.46
C GLY A 81 15.37 -2.34 -15.63
N LYS A 82 16.01 -1.48 -14.82
CA LYS A 82 17.11 -1.86 -13.90
C LYS A 82 16.65 -1.90 -12.44
N ARG A 83 15.71 -1.03 -12.08
CA ARG A 83 15.12 -0.91 -10.74
C ARG A 83 13.62 -0.87 -10.85
N CYS A 84 12.97 -1.32 -9.79
CA CYS A 84 11.55 -1.17 -9.58
C CYS A 84 11.32 -0.35 -8.33
N VAL A 85 10.26 0.47 -8.36
CA VAL A 85 9.75 1.20 -7.22
C VAL A 85 8.29 0.82 -6.99
N VAL A 86 7.95 0.52 -5.74
CA VAL A 86 6.57 0.41 -5.26
C VAL A 86 6.31 1.57 -4.32
N PHE A 87 5.23 2.32 -4.56
CA PHE A 87 4.84 3.47 -3.76
C PHE A 87 3.41 3.28 -3.23
N VAL A 88 3.21 3.50 -1.93
CA VAL A 88 1.90 3.44 -1.27
C VAL A 88 1.75 4.65 -0.35
N GLU A 89 0.77 5.50 -0.61
CA GLU A 89 0.39 6.58 0.30
C GLU A 89 -0.67 6.05 1.28
N LEU A 90 -0.58 6.46 2.55
CA LEU A 90 -1.36 5.92 3.66
C LEU A 90 -2.21 7.01 4.31
N LEU A 91 -3.44 6.63 4.69
CA LEU A 91 -4.30 7.45 5.53
C LEU A 91 -3.75 7.55 6.97
N SER A 92 -3.21 6.46 7.48
CA SER A 92 -2.64 6.38 8.82
C SER A 92 -1.28 5.68 8.78
N TRP A 93 -0.27 6.33 9.34
CA TRP A 93 1.07 5.73 9.48
C TRP A 93 1.22 4.87 10.73
N GLN A 94 0.54 5.30 11.79
CA GLN A 94 0.50 4.64 13.07
C GLN A 94 -0.97 4.40 13.44
N LEU A 95 -1.27 3.19 13.88
CA LEU A 95 -2.58 2.81 14.38
C LEU A 95 -2.54 2.75 15.92
N PRO A 96 -3.70 2.92 16.59
CA PRO A 96 -3.78 2.72 18.04
C PRO A 96 -3.28 1.33 18.46
N ALA A 97 -2.78 1.21 19.69
CA ALA A 97 -2.25 -0.05 20.23
C ALA A 97 -3.26 -1.21 20.27
N VAL A 98 -4.56 -0.90 20.13
CA VAL A 98 -5.65 -1.87 20.13
C VAL A 98 -6.34 -1.98 18.77
N ARG A 99 -6.94 -3.14 18.52
CA ARG A 99 -7.85 -3.39 17.40
C ARG A 99 -9.13 -4.02 17.91
N LYS A 100 -10.21 -3.74 17.19
CA LYS A 100 -11.49 -4.43 17.33
C LYS A 100 -11.48 -5.68 16.44
N VAL A 101 -11.85 -6.83 17.00
CA VAL A 101 -12.03 -8.09 16.27
C VAL A 101 -13.52 -8.44 16.33
N PRO A 102 -14.26 -8.31 15.22
CA PRO A 102 -15.66 -8.70 15.18
C PRO A 102 -15.77 -10.23 15.21
N GLY A 103 -16.63 -10.74 16.08
CA GLY A 103 -16.95 -12.15 16.20
C GLY A 103 -18.28 -12.54 15.55
N PRO A 104 -18.73 -13.78 15.81
CA PRO A 104 -20.02 -14.29 15.32
C PRO A 104 -21.22 -13.59 15.97
N LEU A 105 -22.41 -13.88 15.46
CA LEU A 105 -23.67 -13.51 16.11
C LEU A 105 -23.81 -14.26 17.44
N ILE A 106 -24.38 -13.61 18.45
CA ILE A 106 -24.50 -14.17 19.81
C ILE A 106 -25.37 -15.44 19.87
N GLU A 107 -26.27 -15.61 18.91
CA GLU A 107 -27.15 -16.77 18.79
C GLU A 107 -26.40 -18.05 18.37
N LEU A 108 -25.21 -17.92 17.79
CA LEU A 108 -24.36 -19.04 17.36
C LEU A 108 -23.49 -19.53 18.52
N GLU A 109 -24.12 -20.15 19.52
CA GLU A 109 -23.50 -20.53 20.80
C GLU A 109 -22.12 -21.19 20.65
N LYS A 110 -22.00 -22.23 19.82
CA LYS A 110 -20.73 -22.94 19.59
C LYS A 110 -19.63 -22.05 19.02
N ASP A 111 -19.98 -21.14 18.11
CA ASP A 111 -19.03 -20.21 17.50
C ASP A 111 -18.61 -19.13 18.50
N VAL A 112 -19.55 -18.66 19.32
CA VAL A 112 -19.29 -17.73 20.42
C VAL A 112 -18.32 -18.35 21.41
N GLU A 113 -18.55 -19.58 21.87
CA GLU A 113 -17.62 -20.30 22.76
C GLU A 113 -16.23 -20.47 22.13
N GLY A 114 -16.17 -20.80 20.84
CA GLY A 114 -14.92 -20.84 20.08
C GLY A 114 -14.20 -19.50 20.07
N PHE A 115 -14.93 -18.42 19.81
CA PHE A 115 -14.42 -17.05 19.80
C PHE A 115 -13.91 -16.63 21.19
N MET A 116 -14.69 -16.85 22.24
CA MET A 116 -14.29 -16.54 23.63
C MET A 116 -12.99 -17.27 24.01
N ARG A 117 -12.85 -18.55 23.62
CA ARG A 117 -11.61 -19.32 23.86
C ARG A 117 -10.42 -18.77 23.07
N ALA A 118 -10.61 -18.45 21.79
CA ALA A 118 -9.56 -17.89 20.93
C ALA A 118 -9.09 -16.49 21.40
N HIS A 119 -9.99 -15.72 22.02
CA HIS A 119 -9.79 -14.34 22.43
C HIS A 119 -9.79 -14.17 23.96
N LYS A 120 -9.46 -15.22 24.73
CA LYS A 120 -9.49 -15.22 26.21
C LYS A 120 -8.58 -14.17 26.87
N ASN A 121 -7.56 -13.71 26.16
CA ASN A 121 -6.61 -12.69 26.62
C ASN A 121 -6.93 -11.30 26.06
N ALA A 122 -8.11 -11.10 25.46
CA ALA A 122 -8.57 -9.80 25.04
C ALA A 122 -8.68 -8.86 26.24
N GLN A 123 -8.42 -7.57 26.03
CA GLN A 123 -8.59 -6.56 27.08
C GLN A 123 -10.06 -6.42 27.46
N ASN A 124 -10.94 -6.40 26.44
CA ASN A 124 -12.38 -6.37 26.61
C ASN A 124 -13.02 -7.42 25.69
N LEU A 125 -14.04 -8.09 26.20
CA LEU A 125 -14.91 -9.00 25.45
C LEU A 125 -16.36 -8.62 25.76
N HIS A 126 -17.11 -8.18 24.77
CA HIS A 126 -18.45 -7.63 24.98
C HIS A 126 -19.34 -7.87 23.76
N VAL A 127 -20.64 -7.65 23.93
CA VAL A 127 -21.61 -7.68 22.84
C VAL A 127 -21.78 -6.27 22.29
N GLU A 128 -21.67 -6.13 20.97
CA GLU A 128 -21.97 -4.90 20.24
C GLU A 128 -23.05 -5.22 19.19
N HIS A 129 -24.22 -4.61 19.35
CA HIS A 129 -25.44 -5.00 18.64
C HIS A 129 -25.78 -6.48 18.86
N ALA A 130 -25.60 -7.34 17.87
CA ALA A 130 -25.89 -8.77 17.94
C ALA A 130 -24.63 -9.65 17.83
N ARG A 131 -23.43 -9.08 17.94
CA ARG A 131 -22.15 -9.81 17.79
C ARG A 131 -21.30 -9.73 19.03
N ILE A 132 -20.61 -10.83 19.34
CA ILE A 132 -19.50 -10.79 20.29
C ILE A 132 -18.31 -10.08 19.65
N VAL A 133 -17.62 -9.24 20.40
CA VAL A 133 -16.49 -8.42 19.93
C VAL A 133 -15.36 -8.49 20.96
N ALA A 134 -14.14 -8.65 20.47
CA ALA A 134 -12.93 -8.57 21.27
C ALA A 134 -12.15 -7.28 20.98
N ILE A 135 -11.65 -6.63 22.03
CA ILE A 135 -10.65 -5.56 21.95
C ILE A 135 -9.31 -6.13 22.37
N GLU A 136 -8.35 -6.17 21.44
CA GLU A 136 -7.05 -6.81 21.66
C GLU A 136 -5.90 -5.89 21.28
N LYS A 137 -4.73 -6.15 21.87
CA LYS A 137 -3.48 -5.50 21.46
C LYS A 137 -3.14 -5.86 20.02
N ARG A 138 -2.76 -4.87 19.21
CA ARG A 138 -2.25 -5.09 17.85
C ARG A 138 -0.88 -5.74 17.89
N LYS A 139 -0.64 -6.62 16.93
CA LYS A 139 0.71 -7.15 16.67
C LYS A 139 1.62 -6.08 16.03
N ILE A 140 1.03 -5.18 15.24
CA ILE A 140 1.74 -4.14 14.50
C ILE A 140 0.95 -2.82 14.58
N GLU A 141 1.64 -1.77 15.03
CA GLU A 141 1.09 -0.41 15.14
C GLU A 141 1.65 0.53 14.08
N MET A 142 2.80 0.21 13.47
CA MET A 142 3.49 1.05 12.49
C MET A 142 3.46 0.44 11.09
N ALA A 143 3.09 1.23 10.08
CA ALA A 143 2.99 0.76 8.69
C ALA A 143 4.31 0.16 8.17
N GLU A 144 5.43 0.78 8.52
CA GLU A 144 6.76 0.27 8.15
C GLU A 144 7.01 -1.15 8.67
N LYS A 145 6.57 -1.46 9.90
CA LYS A 145 6.73 -2.80 10.48
C LYS A 145 5.91 -3.84 9.73
N ALA A 146 4.70 -3.48 9.26
CA ALA A 146 3.87 -4.36 8.43
C ALA A 146 4.58 -4.71 7.12
N VAL A 147 5.15 -3.72 6.44
CA VAL A 147 5.88 -3.92 5.19
C VAL A 147 7.16 -4.71 5.41
N ARG A 148 7.92 -4.45 6.48
CA ARG A 148 9.10 -5.25 6.83
C ARG A 148 8.76 -6.71 7.08
N LEU A 149 7.60 -7.01 7.69
CA LEU A 149 7.14 -8.38 7.86
C LEU A 149 6.75 -9.03 6.52
N ALA A 150 6.17 -8.25 5.60
CA ALA A 150 5.89 -8.69 4.25
C ALA A 150 7.17 -9.01 3.47
N MET A 151 8.21 -8.18 3.59
CA MET A 151 9.53 -8.44 2.98
C MET A 151 10.18 -9.73 3.50
N LYS A 152 9.94 -10.08 4.78
CA LYS A 152 10.40 -11.35 5.37
C LYS A 152 9.59 -12.56 4.90
N ASN A 153 8.33 -12.37 4.48
CA ASN A 153 7.45 -13.45 4.03
C ASN A 153 6.72 -13.09 2.73
N PRO A 154 7.42 -12.82 1.61
CA PRO A 154 6.79 -12.20 0.42
C PRO A 154 5.68 -13.05 -0.19
N GLN A 155 5.89 -14.37 -0.25
CA GLN A 155 4.93 -15.32 -0.82
C GLN A 155 3.58 -15.27 -0.09
N LYS A 156 3.60 -15.13 1.25
CA LYS A 156 2.38 -15.05 2.07
C LYS A 156 1.44 -13.92 1.64
N TYR A 157 2.00 -12.84 1.12
CA TYR A 157 1.23 -11.66 0.70
C TYR A 157 1.04 -11.57 -0.82
N GLY A 158 1.40 -12.63 -1.57
CA GLY A 158 1.15 -12.70 -3.01
C GLY A 158 2.21 -12.03 -3.89
N VAL A 159 3.43 -11.85 -3.39
CA VAL A 159 4.56 -11.41 -4.24
C VAL A 159 4.93 -12.53 -5.23
N PRO A 160 5.01 -12.25 -6.54
CA PRO A 160 5.38 -13.25 -7.55
C PRO A 160 6.78 -13.83 -7.33
N GLU A 161 6.99 -15.08 -7.74
CA GLU A 161 8.22 -15.84 -7.49
C GLU A 161 9.50 -15.10 -7.93
N ASN A 162 9.50 -14.59 -9.16
CA ASN A 162 10.65 -13.85 -9.72
C ASN A 162 10.96 -12.54 -8.97
N PHE A 163 10.03 -12.03 -8.16
CA PHE A 163 10.19 -10.79 -7.39
C PHE A 163 10.59 -11.05 -5.93
N ILE A 164 10.44 -12.26 -5.40
CA ILE A 164 10.68 -12.57 -3.97
C ILE A 164 12.06 -12.09 -3.53
N LYS A 165 13.12 -12.52 -4.23
CA LYS A 165 14.51 -12.23 -3.85
C LYS A 165 14.80 -10.72 -3.87
N CYS A 166 14.34 -10.02 -4.90
CA CYS A 166 14.55 -8.58 -5.06
C CYS A 166 13.73 -7.80 -4.02
N PHE A 167 12.45 -8.16 -3.85
CA PHE A 167 11.54 -7.52 -2.91
C PHE A 167 11.98 -7.68 -1.45
N SER A 168 12.46 -8.86 -1.04
CA SER A 168 13.02 -9.09 0.30
C SER A 168 14.23 -8.20 0.60
N ARG A 169 14.93 -7.72 -0.43
CA ARG A 169 16.10 -6.83 -0.34
C ARG A 169 15.75 -5.37 -0.61
N ALA A 170 14.47 -5.04 -0.73
CA ALA A 170 14.04 -3.68 -1.03
C ALA A 170 14.51 -2.69 0.05
N LYS A 171 14.82 -1.47 -0.38
CA LYS A 171 15.19 -0.36 0.48
C LYS A 171 14.03 0.62 0.58
N PHE A 172 13.78 1.11 1.79
CA PHE A 172 12.84 2.21 1.97
C PHE A 172 13.46 3.50 1.43
N LEU A 173 12.71 4.21 0.59
CA LEU A 173 13.06 5.55 0.14
C LEU A 173 12.40 6.59 1.02
N GLY A 174 13.15 7.59 1.45
CA GLY A 174 12.64 8.78 2.10
C GLY A 174 12.17 9.82 1.10
N GLU A 175 11.72 10.97 1.61
CA GLU A 175 11.26 12.09 0.78
C GLU A 175 12.38 12.64 -0.13
N ALA A 176 13.63 12.65 0.36
CA ALA A 176 14.76 13.19 -0.40
C ALA A 176 15.07 12.33 -1.64
N GLU A 177 15.09 11.00 -1.50
CA GLU A 177 15.31 10.06 -2.59
C GLU A 177 14.14 10.04 -3.56
N LEU A 178 12.91 10.12 -3.05
CA LEU A 178 11.69 10.18 -3.85
C LEU A 178 11.66 11.43 -4.75
N LEU A 179 12.22 12.54 -4.28
CA LEU A 179 12.32 13.81 -4.99
C LEU A 179 13.56 13.93 -5.91
N SER A 180 14.36 12.87 -6.03
CA SER A 180 15.48 12.80 -6.98
C SER A 180 14.99 12.89 -8.43
N GLU A 181 15.87 13.28 -9.36
CA GLU A 181 15.56 13.31 -10.81
C GLU A 181 14.96 11.98 -11.29
N ARG A 182 15.55 10.86 -10.85
CA ARG A 182 15.16 9.50 -11.22
C ARG A 182 13.70 9.16 -10.87
N CYS A 183 13.23 9.62 -9.72
CA CYS A 183 11.91 9.26 -9.20
C CYS A 183 10.83 10.31 -9.53
N ARG A 184 11.24 11.49 -9.98
CA ARG A 184 10.37 12.65 -10.16
C ARG A 184 9.21 12.42 -11.12
N GLU A 185 9.44 11.66 -12.18
CA GLU A 185 8.42 11.36 -13.19
C GLU A 185 7.25 10.61 -12.54
N PHE A 186 7.50 9.46 -11.92
CA PHE A 186 6.41 8.66 -11.34
C PHE A 186 5.74 9.35 -10.15
N VAL A 187 6.49 10.16 -9.39
CA VAL A 187 5.94 10.95 -8.29
C VAL A 187 5.02 12.03 -8.85
N SER A 188 5.43 12.71 -9.91
CA SER A 188 4.57 13.66 -10.62
C SER A 188 3.30 12.96 -11.08
N ASP A 189 3.43 11.84 -11.79
CA ASP A 189 2.29 11.05 -12.25
C ASP A 189 1.32 10.77 -11.12
N TYR A 190 1.79 10.24 -9.98
CA TYR A 190 0.93 9.91 -8.85
C TYR A 190 0.20 11.13 -8.26
N TYR A 191 0.89 12.24 -8.04
CA TYR A 191 0.31 13.43 -7.40
C TYR A 191 -0.49 14.33 -8.37
N THR A 192 -0.32 14.17 -9.69
CA THR A 192 -1.02 14.97 -10.70
C THR A 192 -2.00 14.18 -11.56
N ARG A 193 -2.32 12.92 -11.23
CA ARG A 193 -3.33 12.15 -11.97
C ARG A 193 -4.62 12.95 -12.08
N LYS A 194 -4.96 13.35 -13.31
CA LYS A 194 -6.23 13.97 -13.66
C LYS A 194 -6.78 13.22 -14.86
N ILE A 195 -8.08 12.96 -14.84
CA ILE A 195 -8.80 12.54 -16.03
C ILE A 195 -9.24 13.83 -16.73
N GLU A 196 -8.79 14.01 -17.99
CA GLU A 196 -9.21 15.11 -18.87
C GLU A 196 -10.47 14.75 -19.69
#